data_AF-A0A107B1R8-F1
#
_entry.id   AF-A0A107B1R8-F1
#
_cell.length_a   1.000
_cell.length_b   1.000
_cell.length_c   1.000
_cell.angle_alpha   90.00
_cell.angle_beta   90.00
_cell.angle_gamma   90.00
#
_symmetry.space_group_name_H-M   'P 1'
#
loop_
_entity.id
_entity.type
_entity.pdbx_description
1 polymer ?
#
loop_
_entity_poly.entity_id
_entity_poly.type
_entity_poly.pdbx_seq_one_letter_code
_entity_poly.pdbx_strand_id
1 'polypeptide(L)'
;MSGGATVTSVATRAAWLAGYDTNARHAADWVHASWHGALAPLVATMHAHAPALRAACSLRLLRTLGIASPSLDGFDAPANRLAALPVDDALRLLRVRALLRRRTELRHWIDRASRERLAGWVGADGCRALATLPDAPRARDLDRREPAVPLAQLSGDDVAWEGWCLFEHERAWSAAGPMRVVRLALPRDAVRPPWIEHADASADGATLLARLPSLFPEWSWLFG
;
A
#
# COMPACT_ATOMS: atom_id res chain seq x y z
N MET A 1 34.26 -9.42 4.56
CA MET A 1 33.39 -10.59 4.74
C MET A 1 32.16 -10.38 3.87
N SER A 2 32.16 -10.95 2.67
CA SER A 2 31.03 -10.83 1.73
C SER A 2 29.90 -11.74 2.21
N GLY A 3 28.81 -11.13 2.69
CA GLY A 3 27.58 -11.85 3.00
C GLY A 3 27.02 -12.46 1.72
N GLY A 4 26.96 -13.79 1.67
CA GLY A 4 26.35 -14.49 0.54
C GLY A 4 24.89 -14.08 0.43
N ALA A 5 24.49 -13.63 -0.76
CA ALA A 5 23.08 -13.43 -1.08
C ALA A 5 22.37 -14.77 -0.88
N THR A 6 21.48 -14.84 0.11
CA THR A 6 20.59 -15.97 0.29
C THR A 6 19.75 -16.09 -0.97
N VAL A 7 20.00 -17.14 -1.76
CA VAL A 7 19.20 -17.45 -2.94
C VAL A 7 17.80 -17.77 -2.44
N THR A 8 16.86 -16.84 -2.64
CA THR A 8 15.46 -17.09 -2.34
C THR A 8 15.00 -18.34 -3.07
N SER A 9 14.29 -19.23 -2.37
CA SER A 9 13.84 -20.49 -2.95
C SER A 9 12.88 -20.25 -4.13
N VAL A 10 12.90 -21.15 -5.11
CA VAL A 10 11.94 -21.16 -6.23
C VAL A 10 10.49 -21.17 -5.71
N ALA A 11 10.24 -21.92 -4.63
CA ALA A 11 8.92 -21.99 -4.00
C ALA A 11 8.46 -20.62 -3.46
N THR A 12 9.35 -19.85 -2.82
CA THR A 12 9.02 -18.51 -2.33
C THR A 12 8.68 -17.57 -3.49
N ARG A 13 9.50 -17.56 -4.55
CA ARG A 13 9.23 -16.73 -5.74
C ARG A 13 7.92 -17.10 -6.43
N ALA A 14 7.59 -18.39 -6.49
CA ALA A 14 6.32 -18.87 -7.00
C ALA A 14 5.14 -18.39 -6.14
N ALA A 15 5.28 -18.34 -4.81
CA ALA A 15 4.25 -17.81 -3.93
C ALA A 15 3.97 -16.32 -4.19
N TRP A 16 5.01 -15.50 -4.40
CA TRP A 16 4.83 -14.08 -4.74
C TRP A 16 4.07 -13.90 -6.06
N LEU A 17 4.45 -14.68 -7.08
CA LEU A 17 3.73 -14.66 -8.36
C LEU A 17 2.28 -15.12 -8.22
N ALA A 18 2.01 -16.15 -7.42
CA ALA A 18 0.66 -16.64 -7.18
C ALA A 18 -0.21 -15.58 -6.48
N GLY A 19 0.33 -14.87 -5.49
CA GLY A 19 -0.35 -13.74 -4.85
C GLY A 19 -0.65 -12.60 -5.83
N TYR A 20 0.34 -12.22 -6.64
CA TYR A 20 0.17 -11.21 -7.68
C TYR A 20 -0.87 -11.62 -8.74
N ASP A 21 -0.82 -12.86 -9.23
CA ASP A 21 -1.79 -13.39 -10.20
C ASP A 21 -3.20 -13.44 -9.61
N THR A 22 -3.33 -13.77 -8.33
CA THR A 22 -4.61 -13.72 -7.61
C THR A 22 -5.19 -12.31 -7.61
N ASN A 23 -4.38 -11.30 -7.27
CA ASN A 23 -4.77 -9.90 -7.35
C ASN A 23 -5.19 -9.50 -8.78
N ALA A 24 -4.39 -9.91 -9.77
CA ALA A 24 -4.64 -9.59 -11.17
C ALA A 24 -5.97 -10.18 -11.69
N ARG A 25 -6.34 -11.39 -11.24
CA ARG A 25 -7.61 -12.04 -11.58
C ARG A 25 -8.82 -11.45 -10.86
N HIS A 26 -8.62 -10.75 -9.75
CA HIS A 26 -9.69 -10.09 -8.99
C HIS A 26 -9.68 -8.56 -9.17
N ALA A 27 -8.93 -8.03 -10.15
CA ALA A 27 -8.80 -6.59 -10.36
C ALA A 27 -10.13 -5.84 -10.50
N ALA A 28 -11.14 -6.43 -11.14
CA ALA A 28 -12.46 -5.80 -11.27
C ALA A 28 -13.20 -5.61 -9.93
N ASP A 29 -12.74 -6.26 -8.85
CA ASP A 29 -13.34 -6.15 -7.52
C ASP A 29 -12.72 -4.99 -6.70
N TRP A 30 -11.45 -4.66 -6.93
CA TRP A 30 -10.69 -3.72 -6.08
C TRP A 30 -10.14 -2.50 -6.82
N VAL A 31 -10.08 -2.50 -8.15
CA VAL A 31 -9.65 -1.32 -8.91
C VAL A 31 -10.63 -0.18 -8.64
N HIS A 32 -10.10 0.99 -8.27
CA HIS A 32 -10.93 2.13 -7.95
C HIS A 32 -11.73 2.58 -9.17
N ALA A 33 -13.02 2.89 -8.99
CA ALA A 33 -13.96 3.11 -10.09
C ALA A 33 -13.53 4.23 -11.07
N SER A 34 -12.77 5.23 -10.61
CA SER A 34 -12.19 6.28 -11.45
C SER A 34 -11.28 5.76 -12.58
N TRP A 35 -10.76 4.53 -12.45
CA TRP A 35 -9.95 3.89 -13.48
C TRP A 35 -10.77 3.15 -14.54
N HIS A 36 -12.03 2.80 -14.26
CA HIS A 36 -12.81 1.94 -15.15
C HIS A 36 -13.07 2.59 -16.51
N GLY A 37 -13.27 3.92 -16.55
CA GLY A 37 -13.51 4.66 -17.79
C GLY A 37 -14.60 4.00 -18.65
N ALA A 38 -14.29 3.74 -19.93
CA ALA A 38 -15.21 3.10 -20.87
C ALA A 38 -15.55 1.63 -20.52
N LEU A 39 -14.78 0.98 -19.64
CA LEU A 39 -15.06 -0.39 -19.19
C LEU A 39 -16.00 -0.46 -17.98
N ALA A 40 -16.44 0.68 -17.43
CA ALA A 40 -17.35 0.68 -16.27
C ALA A 40 -18.62 -0.17 -16.47
N PRO A 41 -19.31 -0.13 -17.64
CA PRO A 41 -20.45 -1.01 -17.88
C PRO A 41 -20.06 -2.50 -17.86
N LEU A 42 -18.91 -2.86 -18.42
CA LEU A 42 -18.43 -4.25 -18.44
C LEU A 42 -18.14 -4.76 -17.02
N VAL A 43 -17.51 -3.95 -16.18
CA VAL A 43 -17.25 -4.31 -14.78
C VAL A 43 -18.57 -4.48 -14.02
N ALA A 44 -19.52 -3.56 -14.19
CA ALA A 44 -20.83 -3.64 -13.55
C ALA A 44 -21.64 -4.87 -14.00
N THR A 45 -21.68 -5.16 -15.30
CA THR A 45 -22.37 -6.34 -15.84
C THR A 45 -21.74 -7.64 -15.34
N MET A 46 -20.41 -7.70 -15.27
CA MET A 46 -19.69 -8.86 -14.72
C MET A 46 -20.11 -9.13 -13.28
N HIS A 47 -20.11 -8.11 -12.42
CA HIS A 47 -20.52 -8.24 -11.02
C HIS A 47 -21.96 -8.71 -10.86
N ALA A 48 -22.89 -8.16 -11.64
CA ALA A 48 -24.32 -8.43 -11.48
C ALA A 48 -24.77 -9.76 -12.12
N HIS A 49 -24.16 -10.18 -13.23
CA HIS A 49 -24.73 -11.23 -14.07
C HIS A 49 -23.75 -12.34 -14.47
N ALA A 50 -22.44 -12.10 -14.40
CA ALA A 50 -21.44 -13.05 -14.91
C ALA A 50 -20.20 -13.15 -14.02
N PRO A 51 -20.34 -13.51 -12.72
CA PRO A 51 -19.20 -13.62 -11.80
C PRO A 51 -18.16 -14.66 -12.26
N ALA A 52 -18.56 -15.65 -13.06
CA ALA A 52 -17.65 -16.61 -13.68
C ALA A 52 -16.64 -15.95 -14.66
N LEU A 53 -16.96 -14.79 -15.21
CA LEU A 53 -16.09 -14.03 -16.12
C LEU A 53 -15.14 -13.06 -15.39
N ARG A 54 -15.18 -12.99 -14.05
CA ARG A 54 -14.37 -12.06 -13.24
C ARG A 54 -12.92 -12.03 -13.68
N ALA A 55 -12.25 -13.19 -13.74
CA ALA A 55 -10.84 -13.26 -14.10
C ALA A 55 -10.56 -12.67 -15.50
N ALA A 56 -11.40 -12.98 -16.48
CA ALA A 56 -11.23 -12.47 -17.84
C ALA A 56 -11.46 -10.94 -17.91
N CYS A 57 -12.50 -10.44 -17.23
CA CYS A 57 -12.80 -9.01 -17.12
C CYS A 57 -11.68 -8.24 -16.41
N SER A 58 -11.18 -8.76 -15.28
CA SER A 58 -10.06 -8.19 -14.52
C SER A 58 -8.79 -8.08 -15.36
N LEU A 59 -8.40 -9.17 -16.05
CA LEU A 59 -7.21 -9.16 -16.90
C LEU A 59 -7.38 -8.23 -18.11
N ARG A 60 -8.60 -8.11 -18.67
CA ARG A 60 -8.89 -7.15 -19.74
C ARG A 60 -8.77 -5.72 -19.23
N LEU A 61 -9.33 -5.41 -18.06
CA LEU A 61 -9.22 -4.11 -17.41
C LEU A 61 -7.75 -3.72 -17.19
N LEU A 62 -6.95 -4.60 -16.60
CA LEU A 62 -5.52 -4.34 -16.36
C LEU A 62 -4.74 -4.08 -17.66
N ARG A 63 -5.01 -4.85 -18.73
CA ARG A 63 -4.40 -4.62 -20.04
C ARG A 63 -4.75 -3.25 -20.61
N THR A 64 -6.01 -2.81 -20.51
CA THR A 64 -6.42 -1.48 -20.97
C THR A 64 -5.81 -0.34 -20.16
N LEU A 65 -5.47 -0.60 -18.90
CA LEU A 65 -4.75 0.33 -18.03
C LEU A 65 -3.22 0.29 -18.23
N GLY A 66 -2.74 -0.51 -19.18
CA GLY A 66 -1.32 -0.65 -19.50
C GLY A 66 -0.50 -1.28 -18.37
N ILE A 67 -1.13 -2.11 -17.53
CA ILE A 67 -0.43 -2.94 -16.54
C ILE A 67 0.14 -4.15 -17.25
N ALA A 68 1.47 -4.20 -17.34
CA ALA A 68 2.19 -5.35 -17.83
C ALA A 68 2.33 -6.40 -16.73
N SER A 69 2.45 -7.67 -17.13
CA SER A 69 2.87 -8.72 -16.20
C SER A 69 4.31 -8.44 -15.74
N PRO A 70 4.59 -8.43 -14.43
CA PRO A 70 5.94 -8.22 -13.93
C PRO A 70 6.85 -9.39 -14.29
N SER A 71 8.14 -9.13 -14.48
CA SER A 71 9.15 -10.19 -14.51
C SER A 71 9.35 -10.74 -13.09
N LEU A 72 9.90 -11.97 -13.00
CA LEU A 72 10.29 -12.57 -11.73
C LEU A 72 11.25 -11.66 -10.94
N ASP A 73 12.25 -11.11 -11.61
CA ASP A 73 13.25 -10.22 -11.02
C ASP A 73 12.64 -8.90 -10.51
N GLY A 74 11.44 -8.54 -11.00
CA GLY A 74 10.67 -7.40 -10.51
C GLY A 74 10.36 -7.48 -9.01
N PHE A 75 10.38 -8.67 -8.41
CA PHE A 75 10.11 -8.92 -6.99
C PHE A 75 11.37 -9.01 -6.11
N ASP A 76 12.56 -8.84 -6.69
CA ASP A 76 13.80 -8.96 -5.90
C ASP A 76 13.89 -7.89 -4.81
N ALA A 77 13.40 -6.67 -5.08
CA ALA A 77 13.26 -5.62 -4.07
C ALA A 77 12.14 -5.96 -3.06
N PRO A 78 12.40 -5.99 -1.75
CA PRO A 78 11.41 -6.39 -0.73
C PRO A 78 10.09 -5.62 -0.79
N ALA A 79 10.13 -4.32 -1.09
CA ALA A 79 8.93 -3.51 -1.19
C ALA A 79 8.04 -3.89 -2.39
N ASN A 80 8.61 -4.42 -3.48
CA ASN A 80 7.83 -4.89 -4.63
C ASN A 80 7.04 -6.17 -4.34
N ARG A 81 7.46 -6.94 -3.32
CA ARG A 81 6.78 -8.17 -2.88
C ARG A 81 5.43 -7.88 -2.23
N LEU A 82 5.23 -6.65 -1.74
CA LEU A 82 3.93 -6.19 -1.23
C LEU A 82 2.82 -6.24 -2.30
N ALA A 83 3.17 -6.22 -3.59
CA ALA A 83 2.21 -6.39 -4.67
C ALA A 83 1.58 -7.79 -4.73
N ALA A 84 2.13 -8.76 -3.98
CA ALA A 84 1.59 -10.10 -3.83
C ALA A 84 0.63 -10.24 -2.63
N LEU A 85 0.53 -9.22 -1.76
CA LEU A 85 -0.47 -9.20 -0.70
C LEU A 85 -1.87 -9.00 -1.28
N PRO A 86 -2.93 -9.50 -0.63
CA PRO A 86 -4.28 -9.03 -0.90
C PRO A 86 -4.29 -7.48 -0.94
N VAL A 87 -4.99 -6.89 -1.91
CA VAL A 87 -4.90 -5.44 -2.13
C VAL A 87 -5.32 -4.63 -0.90
N ASP A 88 -6.31 -5.08 -0.15
CA ASP A 88 -6.73 -4.44 1.12
C ASP A 88 -5.62 -4.44 2.18
N ASP A 89 -4.81 -5.50 2.22
CA ASP A 89 -3.64 -5.62 3.10
C ASP A 89 -2.53 -4.65 2.67
N ALA A 90 -2.30 -4.52 1.36
CA ALA A 90 -1.39 -3.52 0.84
C ALA A 90 -1.87 -2.09 1.18
N LEU A 91 -3.15 -1.78 1.01
CA LEU A 91 -3.75 -0.49 1.39
C LEU A 91 -3.64 -0.22 2.89
N ARG A 92 -3.87 -1.24 3.73
CA ARG A 92 -3.68 -1.18 5.18
C ARG A 92 -2.24 -0.77 5.52
N LEU A 93 -1.26 -1.37 4.85
CA LEU A 93 0.15 -1.01 5.05
C LEU A 93 0.46 0.43 4.64
N LEU A 94 -0.10 0.90 3.52
CA LEU A 94 0.04 2.30 3.11
C LEU A 94 -0.55 3.24 4.17
N ARG A 95 -1.72 2.91 4.73
CA ARG A 95 -2.32 3.71 5.81
C ARG A 95 -1.43 3.74 7.04
N VAL A 96 -0.87 2.59 7.47
CA VAL A 96 0.11 2.54 8.57
C VAL A 96 1.30 3.45 8.27
N ARG A 97 1.85 3.43 7.05
CA ARG A 97 2.96 4.32 6.65
C ARG A 97 2.61 5.80 6.81
N ALA A 98 1.44 6.25 6.36
CA ALA A 98 1.00 7.64 6.52
C ALA A 98 0.85 8.02 8.00
N LEU A 99 0.22 7.14 8.77
CA LEU A 99 -0.05 7.34 10.19
C LEU A 99 1.23 7.42 11.03
N LEU A 100 2.28 6.66 10.68
CA LEU A 100 3.60 6.80 11.32
C LEU A 100 4.20 8.18 11.12
N ARG A 101 4.03 8.78 9.93
CA ARG A 101 4.48 10.15 9.65
C ARG A 101 3.68 11.17 10.46
N ARG A 102 2.39 10.90 10.70
CA ARG A 102 1.45 11.76 11.43
C ARG A 102 1.27 11.40 12.91
N ARG A 103 2.20 10.61 13.47
CA ARG A 103 2.13 10.13 14.87
C ARG A 103 1.93 11.23 15.91
N THR A 104 2.46 12.44 15.69
CA THR A 104 2.24 13.57 16.59
C THR A 104 0.76 13.97 16.68
N GLU A 105 0.04 13.96 15.56
CA GLU A 105 -1.40 14.23 15.54
C GLU A 105 -2.18 13.08 16.19
N LEU A 106 -1.80 11.83 15.89
CA LEU A 106 -2.41 10.64 16.49
C LEU A 106 -2.32 10.60 18.01
N ARG A 107 -1.27 11.15 18.63
CA ARG A 107 -1.18 11.23 20.10
C ARG A 107 -2.35 12.00 20.73
N HIS A 108 -3.00 12.88 19.97
CA HIS A 108 -4.15 13.65 20.42
C HIS A 108 -5.49 12.95 20.13
N TRP A 109 -5.48 11.85 19.38
CA TRP A 109 -6.67 11.03 19.07
C TRP A 109 -7.00 10.07 20.23
N ILE A 110 -7.46 10.64 21.34
CA ILE A 110 -7.77 9.90 22.57
C ILE A 110 -9.24 9.50 22.69
N ASP A 111 -10.11 10.20 21.98
CA ASP A 111 -11.55 9.96 22.04
C ASP A 111 -11.94 8.65 21.36
N ARG A 112 -13.15 8.18 21.67
CA ARG A 112 -13.65 6.89 21.19
C ARG A 112 -13.84 6.88 19.65
N ALA A 113 -14.37 7.95 19.08
CA ALA A 113 -14.66 8.01 17.66
C ALA A 113 -13.37 7.98 16.83
N SER A 114 -12.35 8.70 17.26
CA SER A 114 -11.02 8.68 16.62
C SER A 114 -10.37 7.29 16.70
N ARG A 115 -10.49 6.58 17.83
CA ARG A 115 -9.98 5.21 17.99
C ARG A 115 -10.73 4.20 17.11
N GLU A 116 -12.06 4.31 17.02
CA GLU A 116 -12.88 3.49 16.13
C GLU A 116 -12.53 3.74 14.66
N ARG A 117 -12.32 5.00 14.28
CA ARG A 117 -11.87 5.38 12.92
C ARG A 117 -10.49 4.82 12.60
N LEU A 118 -9.53 4.94 13.52
CA LEU A 118 -8.19 4.37 13.37
C LEU A 118 -8.26 2.85 13.17
N ALA A 119 -9.03 2.15 14.01
CA ALA A 119 -9.25 0.71 13.87
C ALA A 119 -9.95 0.35 12.53
N GLY A 120 -10.88 1.19 12.05
CA GLY A 120 -11.50 1.01 10.74
C GLY A 120 -10.52 1.14 9.56
N TRP A 121 -9.46 1.95 9.70
CA TRP A 121 -8.45 2.12 8.65
C TRP A 121 -7.39 1.02 8.62
N VAL A 122 -6.92 0.58 9.78
CA VAL A 122 -5.74 -0.30 9.87
C VAL A 122 -5.98 -1.60 10.64
N GLY A 123 -7.19 -1.83 11.12
CA GLY A 123 -7.51 -2.99 11.94
C GLY A 123 -6.80 -3.00 13.30
N ALA A 124 -7.11 -4.00 14.12
CA ALA A 124 -6.46 -4.17 15.42
C ALA A 124 -4.94 -4.37 15.28
N ASP A 125 -4.50 -5.08 14.24
CA ASP A 125 -3.10 -5.43 14.03
C ASP A 125 -2.28 -4.20 13.61
N GLY A 126 -2.84 -3.36 12.74
CA GLY A 126 -2.22 -2.08 12.40
C GLY A 126 -2.18 -1.11 13.57
N CYS A 127 -3.21 -1.07 14.43
CA CYS A 127 -3.16 -0.30 15.68
C CYS A 127 -2.01 -0.77 16.59
N ARG A 128 -1.83 -2.10 16.75
CA ARG A 128 -0.70 -2.65 17.51
C ARG A 128 0.65 -2.33 16.85
N ALA A 129 0.72 -2.38 15.52
CA ALA A 129 1.94 -2.04 14.79
C ALA A 129 2.34 -0.58 15.01
N LEU A 130 1.39 0.36 14.94
CA LEU A 130 1.62 1.78 15.21
C LEU A 130 2.09 2.03 16.65
N ALA A 131 1.56 1.29 17.63
CA ALA A 131 1.95 1.45 19.04
C ALA A 131 3.35 0.88 19.37
N THR A 132 3.85 -0.07 18.58
CA THR A 132 5.14 -0.74 18.81
C THR A 132 6.30 -0.11 18.04
N LEU A 133 6.02 0.70 17.04
CA LEU A 133 7.04 1.36 16.24
C LEU A 133 7.63 2.56 17.00
N PRO A 134 8.96 2.72 16.99
CA PRO A 134 9.63 3.74 17.79
C PRO A 134 9.27 5.14 17.30
N ASP A 135 9.19 6.09 18.23
CA ASP A 135 9.14 7.50 17.90
C ASP A 135 10.46 7.88 17.20
N ALA A 136 10.42 8.29 15.93
CA ALA A 136 11.61 8.90 15.33
C ALA A 136 11.92 10.23 16.06
N PRO A 137 13.22 10.56 16.28
CA PRO A 137 13.61 11.77 16.98
C PRO A 137 12.91 12.99 16.42
N ARG A 138 12.46 13.91 17.29
CA ARG A 138 11.88 15.19 16.86
C ARG A 138 12.93 15.95 16.07
N ALA A 139 12.86 15.93 14.74
CA ALA A 139 13.49 16.97 13.95
C ALA A 139 12.84 18.28 14.40
N ARG A 140 13.66 19.26 14.81
CA ARG A 140 13.22 20.56 15.34
C ARG A 140 12.43 21.40 14.31
N ASP A 141 12.22 20.89 13.10
CA ASP A 141 11.57 21.56 11.97
C ASP A 141 10.05 21.36 11.88
N LEU A 142 9.41 20.84 12.94
CA LEU A 142 7.95 20.70 13.00
C LEU A 142 7.20 22.04 12.83
N ASP A 143 7.82 23.16 13.20
CA ASP A 143 7.21 24.49 13.15
C ASP A 143 7.18 25.15 11.75
N ARG A 144 7.81 24.54 10.73
CA ARG A 144 7.88 25.10 9.35
C ARG A 144 7.08 24.33 8.30
N ARG A 145 6.35 23.28 8.68
CA ARG A 145 5.65 22.42 7.72
C ARG A 145 4.37 23.10 7.23
N GLU A 146 4.14 23.07 5.92
CA GLU A 146 2.83 23.41 5.34
C GLU A 146 1.73 22.61 6.06
N PRO A 147 0.57 23.24 6.31
CA PRO A 147 -0.50 22.58 7.04
C PRO A 147 -1.04 21.41 6.22
N ALA A 148 -0.80 20.18 6.69
CA ALA A 148 -1.48 19.01 6.18
C ALA A 148 -2.97 19.08 6.56
N VAL A 149 -3.85 18.59 5.67
CA VAL A 149 -5.28 18.42 5.98
C VAL A 149 -5.42 17.52 7.22
N PRO A 150 -6.14 17.92 8.28
CA PRO A 150 -6.27 17.12 9.50
C PRO A 150 -6.77 15.69 9.23
N LEU A 151 -6.24 14.70 9.93
CA LEU A 151 -6.62 13.29 9.79
C LEU A 151 -8.15 13.10 9.93
N ALA A 152 -8.80 13.92 10.74
CA ALA A 152 -10.24 13.83 10.99
C ALA A 152 -11.08 14.07 9.73
N GLN A 153 -10.51 14.81 8.76
CA GLN A 153 -11.14 15.14 7.48
C GLN A 153 -10.78 14.15 6.36
N LEU A 154 -9.80 13.28 6.57
CA LEU A 154 -9.35 12.32 5.57
C LEU A 154 -10.23 11.07 5.56
N SER A 155 -10.44 10.51 4.37
CA SER A 155 -10.95 9.16 4.17
C SER A 155 -9.84 8.11 4.33
N GLY A 156 -10.20 6.83 4.37
CA GLY A 156 -9.21 5.75 4.38
C GLY A 156 -8.35 5.74 3.11
N ASP A 157 -8.89 6.16 1.97
CA ASP A 157 -8.16 6.21 0.70
C ASP A 157 -7.22 7.39 0.64
N ASP A 158 -7.58 8.53 1.24
CA ASP A 158 -6.67 9.68 1.38
C ASP A 158 -5.45 9.31 2.23
N VAL A 159 -5.67 8.62 3.36
CA VAL A 159 -4.58 8.15 4.23
C VAL A 159 -3.71 7.11 3.51
N ALA A 160 -4.31 6.20 2.73
CA ALA A 160 -3.54 5.25 1.92
C ALA A 160 -2.74 5.96 0.81
N TRP A 161 -3.30 7.00 0.20
CA TRP A 161 -2.64 7.81 -0.82
C TRP A 161 -1.45 8.61 -0.26
N GLU A 162 -1.58 9.20 0.93
CA GLU A 162 -0.45 9.79 1.65
C GLU A 162 0.67 8.76 1.85
N GLY A 163 0.31 7.54 2.26
CA GLY A 163 1.24 6.43 2.46
C GLY A 163 1.96 6.00 1.19
N TRP A 164 1.22 5.90 0.09
CA TRP A 164 1.77 5.65 -1.25
C TRP A 164 2.81 6.71 -1.62
N CYS A 165 2.44 7.99 -1.50
CA CYS A 165 3.32 9.11 -1.86
C CYS A 165 4.58 9.14 -1.00
N LEU A 166 4.49 8.82 0.28
CA LEU A 166 5.64 8.73 1.18
C LEU A 166 6.63 7.64 0.78
N PHE A 167 6.14 6.43 0.46
CA PHE A 167 7.01 5.35 -0.01
C PHE A 167 7.64 5.66 -1.38
N GLU A 168 6.89 6.32 -2.27
CA GLU A 168 7.40 6.75 -3.57
C GLU A 168 8.48 7.83 -3.43
N HIS A 169 8.27 8.80 -2.53
CA HIS A 169 9.25 9.83 -2.17
C HIS A 169 10.54 9.20 -1.61
N GLU A 170 10.40 8.16 -0.80
CA GLU A 170 11.52 7.37 -0.25
C GLU A 170 12.16 6.42 -1.27
N ARG A 171 11.64 6.36 -2.51
CA ARG A 171 12.07 5.45 -3.57
C ARG A 171 12.05 3.97 -3.13
N ALA A 172 11.08 3.60 -2.28
CA ALA A 172 10.95 2.24 -1.78
C ALA A 172 10.69 1.24 -2.91
N TRP A 173 10.04 1.67 -3.99
CA TRP A 173 9.78 0.88 -5.19
C TRP A 173 9.95 1.70 -6.46
N SER A 174 10.09 0.99 -7.59
CA SER A 174 10.07 1.59 -8.92
C SER A 174 8.64 1.87 -9.37
N ALA A 175 8.40 3.02 -10.02
CA ALA A 175 7.10 3.37 -10.60
C ALA A 175 6.64 2.38 -11.69
N ALA A 176 7.57 1.66 -12.31
CA ALA A 176 7.29 0.59 -13.29
C ALA A 176 7.29 -0.81 -12.66
N GLY A 177 7.51 -0.93 -11.35
CA GLY A 177 7.58 -2.21 -10.65
C GLY A 177 6.20 -2.83 -10.34
N PRO A 178 6.19 -4.03 -9.73
CA PRO A 178 4.96 -4.74 -9.36
C PRO A 178 3.96 -3.90 -8.55
N MET A 179 4.44 -2.99 -7.69
CA MET A 179 3.58 -2.13 -6.88
C MET A 179 2.63 -1.23 -7.68
N ARG A 180 2.91 -0.99 -8.97
CA ARG A 180 2.01 -0.24 -9.85
C ARG A 180 0.59 -0.81 -9.89
N VAL A 181 0.41 -2.11 -9.63
CA VAL A 181 -0.93 -2.72 -9.54
C VAL A 181 -1.73 -2.15 -8.36
N VAL A 182 -1.09 -1.96 -7.20
CA VAL A 182 -1.73 -1.44 -5.97
C VAL A 182 -2.15 0.01 -6.15
N ARG A 183 -1.43 0.79 -6.98
CA ARG A 183 -1.83 2.17 -7.33
C ARG A 183 -3.25 2.25 -7.89
N LEU A 184 -3.70 1.22 -8.59
CA LEU A 184 -5.03 1.20 -9.21
C LEU A 184 -6.17 1.05 -8.19
N ALA A 185 -5.87 0.63 -6.97
CA ALA A 185 -6.83 0.59 -5.88
C ALA A 185 -7.10 1.98 -5.27
N LEU A 186 -6.27 2.98 -5.61
CA LEU A 186 -6.40 4.36 -5.16
C LEU A 186 -7.00 5.24 -6.27
N PRO A 187 -7.65 6.37 -5.94
CA PRO A 187 -8.25 7.26 -6.94
C PRO A 187 -7.26 7.67 -8.04
N ARG A 188 -7.71 7.67 -9.30
CA ARG A 188 -6.88 7.98 -10.48
C ARG A 188 -6.30 9.38 -10.41
N ASP A 189 -7.14 10.34 -10.08
CA ASP A 189 -6.82 11.77 -10.10
C ASP A 189 -6.40 12.28 -8.71
N ALA A 190 -5.95 11.38 -7.82
CA ALA A 190 -5.42 11.75 -6.51
C ALA A 190 -4.19 12.66 -6.68
N VAL A 191 -4.27 13.86 -6.10
CA VAL A 191 -3.20 14.85 -6.15
C VAL A 191 -2.22 14.58 -5.01
N ARG A 192 -0.91 14.57 -5.30
CA ARG A 192 0.11 14.42 -4.26
C ARG A 192 0.01 15.61 -3.28
N PRO A 193 -0.11 15.38 -1.97
CA PRO A 193 -0.10 16.46 -0.99
C PRO A 193 1.23 17.24 -1.01
N PRO A 194 1.21 18.58 -1.14
CA PRO A 194 2.43 19.40 -1.24
C PRO A 194 3.40 19.21 -0.07
N TRP A 195 2.87 19.02 1.14
CA TRP A 195 3.67 18.80 2.34
C TRP A 195 4.59 17.57 2.26
N ILE A 196 4.26 16.57 1.42
CA ILE A 196 5.07 15.36 1.23
C ILE A 196 6.36 15.68 0.46
N GLU A 197 6.35 16.68 -0.44
CA GLU A 197 7.55 17.09 -1.16
C GLU A 197 8.59 17.71 -0.22
N HIS A 198 8.11 18.36 0.84
CA HIS A 198 8.91 18.96 1.91
C HIS A 198 9.13 18.02 3.10
N ALA A 199 8.59 16.80 3.07
CA ALA A 199 8.80 15.84 4.13
C ALA A 199 10.23 15.31 4.04
N ASP A 200 10.99 15.39 5.14
CA ASP A 200 12.30 14.75 5.19
C ASP A 200 12.14 13.27 4.82
N ALA A 201 13.05 12.75 3.98
CA ALA A 201 13.22 11.33 3.75
C ALA A 201 13.53 10.67 5.09
N SER A 202 12.49 10.26 5.81
CA SER A 202 12.65 9.64 7.12
C SER A 202 12.89 8.17 6.91
N ALA A 203 13.58 7.56 7.87
CA ALA A 203 13.77 6.12 7.86
C ALA A 203 12.47 5.35 8.17
N ASP A 204 11.32 6.02 8.37
CA ASP A 204 10.08 5.37 8.83
C ASP A 204 9.60 4.30 7.83
N GLY A 205 9.68 4.54 6.51
CA GLY A 205 9.29 3.54 5.52
C GLY A 205 10.21 2.33 5.50
N ALA A 206 11.53 2.54 5.49
CA ALA A 206 12.51 1.48 5.57
C ALA A 206 12.39 0.68 6.88
N THR A 207 12.16 1.37 8.00
CA THR A 207 11.96 0.76 9.33
C THR A 207 10.69 -0.08 9.36
N LEU A 208 9.58 0.44 8.81
CA LEU A 208 8.33 -0.30 8.68
C LEU A 208 8.53 -1.58 7.88
N LEU A 209 9.14 -1.49 6.68
CA LEU A 209 9.42 -2.63 5.82
C LEU A 209 10.30 -3.68 6.50
N ALA A 210 11.35 -3.26 7.21
CA ALA A 210 12.24 -4.16 7.95
C ALA A 210 11.53 -4.89 9.11
N ARG A 211 10.51 -4.25 9.70
CA ARG A 211 9.74 -4.80 10.84
C ARG A 211 8.50 -5.58 10.41
N LEU A 212 8.10 -5.51 9.14
CA LEU A 212 6.88 -6.14 8.63
C LEU A 212 6.69 -7.61 9.06
N PRO A 213 7.68 -8.51 8.94
CA PRO A 213 7.50 -9.90 9.35
C PRO A 213 7.15 -10.07 10.84
N SER A 214 7.60 -9.14 11.69
CA SER A 214 7.32 -9.16 13.13
C SER A 214 6.00 -8.49 13.49
N LEU A 215 5.58 -7.49 12.71
CA LEU A 215 4.35 -6.72 12.95
C LEU A 215 3.12 -7.43 12.40
N PHE A 216 3.29 -8.14 11.28
CA PHE A 216 2.26 -8.89 10.56
C PHE A 216 2.82 -10.28 10.19
N PRO A 217 2.83 -11.23 11.15
CA PRO A 217 3.37 -12.56 10.92
C PRO A 217 2.74 -13.30 9.73
N GLU A 218 1.47 -13.00 9.42
CA GLU A 218 0.74 -13.52 8.27
C GLU A 218 1.33 -13.07 6.92
N TRP A 219 2.15 -12.02 6.89
CA TRP A 219 2.87 -11.53 5.71
C TRP A 219 4.33 -11.97 5.65
N SER A 220 4.80 -12.74 6.63
CA SER A 220 6.22 -13.15 6.74
C SER A 220 6.74 -13.92 5.52
N TRP A 221 5.87 -14.65 4.81
CA TRP A 221 6.19 -15.40 3.59
C TRP A 221 6.72 -14.52 2.43
N LEU A 222 6.56 -13.20 2.50
CA LEU A 222 7.15 -12.26 1.54
C LEU A 222 8.66 -12.04 1.74
N PHE A 223 9.16 -12.35 2.93
CA PHE A 223 10.50 -11.93 3.38
C PHE A 223 11.44 -13.10 3.71
N GLY A 224 11.00 -14.35 3.44
CA GLY A 224 11.75 -15.60 3.65
C GLY A 224 12.59 -16.04 2.45
#